data_AF-A0A6G1RXR2-F1
#
_entry.id   AF-A0A6G1RXR2-F1
#
_cell.length_a   1.000
_cell.length_b   1.000
_cell.length_c   1.000
_cell.angle_alpha   90.00
_cell.angle_beta   90.00
_cell.angle_gamma   90.00
#
_symmetry.space_group_name_H-M   'P 1'
#
loop_
_entity.id
_entity.type
_entity.pdbx_description
1 polymer ?
#
loop_
_entity_poly.entity_id
_entity_poly.type
_entity_poly.pdbx_seq_one_letter_code
_entity_poly.pdbx_strand_id
1 'polypeptide(L)'
;DGKEEWEVNPLYCDTVREIYPYSHGPRLLNIVDMAIFDFLTGNMDRHHYEMFTKFGDDGFLLHLDNARGFGRHSHDEPSILAPLSQCCIIKRTTLLRLQLLAEPEYRLSDVMRESLLQDPLAPILTEPHLLALDRRLQLVLKAVRKCIDTHGEAKVVANDTTQPEAAASDRVKLTT
;
A
#
# COMPACT_ATOMS: atom_id res chain seq x y z
N ASP A 1 -16.23 -20.52 -14.69
CA ASP A 1 -16.42 -19.29 -13.90
C ASP A 1 -15.08 -18.59 -13.79
N GLY A 2 -14.88 -17.48 -14.50
CA GLY A 2 -13.58 -16.79 -14.65
C GLY A 2 -13.13 -16.05 -13.40
N LYS A 3 -13.05 -16.77 -12.27
CA LYS A 3 -12.46 -16.30 -11.02
C LYS A 3 -10.99 -16.71 -10.96
N GLU A 4 -10.18 -15.85 -10.38
CA GLU A 4 -8.76 -16.11 -10.16
C GLU A 4 -8.52 -16.92 -8.88
N GLU A 5 -7.36 -17.57 -8.79
CA GLU A 5 -7.05 -18.46 -7.65
C GLU A 5 -7.13 -17.72 -6.31
N TRP A 6 -6.60 -16.49 -6.24
CA TRP A 6 -6.60 -15.67 -5.03
C TRP A 6 -8.01 -15.26 -4.55
N GLU A 7 -9.02 -15.31 -5.43
CA GLU A 7 -10.41 -14.99 -5.08
C GLU A 7 -11.13 -16.15 -4.37
N VAL A 8 -10.67 -17.38 -4.62
CA VAL A 8 -11.33 -18.61 -4.14
C VAL A 8 -10.49 -19.36 -3.10
N ASN A 9 -9.19 -19.12 -3.05
CA ASN A 9 -8.26 -19.74 -2.13
C ASN A 9 -7.89 -18.78 -0.98
N PRO A 10 -8.41 -18.97 0.25
CA PRO A 10 -8.08 -18.11 1.39
C PRO A 10 -6.64 -18.25 1.86
N LEU A 11 -5.91 -19.29 1.41
CA LEU A 11 -4.50 -19.56 1.73
C LEU A 11 -3.57 -19.19 0.58
N TYR A 12 -4.05 -18.44 -0.42
CA TYR A 12 -3.23 -18.10 -1.60
C TYR A 12 -1.94 -17.37 -1.20
N CYS A 13 -1.99 -16.45 -0.24
CA CYS A 13 -0.78 -15.77 0.20
C CYS A 13 0.26 -16.67 0.87
N ASP A 14 -0.12 -17.81 1.45
CA ASP A 14 0.85 -18.78 1.98
C ASP A 14 1.75 -19.31 0.87
N THR A 15 1.20 -19.51 -0.33
CA THR A 15 1.99 -19.90 -1.52
C THR A 15 2.86 -18.73 -2.00
N VAL A 16 2.29 -17.52 -2.06
CA VAL A 16 3.02 -16.32 -2.50
C VAL A 16 4.25 -16.08 -1.64
N ARG A 17 4.14 -16.25 -0.33
CA ARG A 17 5.22 -16.04 0.64
C ARG A 17 6.42 -16.98 0.48
N GLU A 18 6.25 -18.10 -0.21
CA GLU A 18 7.34 -19.06 -0.46
C GLU A 18 8.07 -18.78 -1.79
N ILE A 19 7.49 -17.95 -2.67
CA ILE A 19 7.98 -17.73 -4.03
C ILE A 19 8.87 -16.48 -4.09
N TYR A 20 10.06 -16.60 -4.69
CA TYR A 20 10.90 -15.44 -5.03
C TYR A 20 10.21 -14.59 -6.12
N PRO A 21 10.17 -13.25 -6.03
CA PRO A 21 10.89 -12.38 -5.07
C PRO A 21 10.08 -12.00 -3.82
N TYR A 22 8.94 -12.62 -3.55
CA TYR A 22 8.06 -12.27 -2.43
C TYR A 22 8.50 -12.87 -1.09
N SER A 23 9.21 -14.00 -1.13
CA SER A 23 9.77 -14.68 0.03
C SER A 23 10.94 -13.95 0.70
N HIS A 24 11.52 -12.95 0.03
CA HIS A 24 12.70 -12.24 0.50
C HIS A 24 12.55 -10.72 0.36
N GLY A 25 13.20 -9.98 1.26
CA GLY A 25 13.29 -8.52 1.18
C GLY A 25 11.95 -7.78 1.36
N PRO A 26 11.85 -6.53 0.89
CA PRO A 26 10.69 -5.67 1.14
C PRO A 26 9.55 -5.90 0.14
N ARG A 27 9.67 -6.85 -0.80
CA ARG A 27 8.79 -6.98 -1.96
C ARG A 27 7.33 -7.10 -1.59
N LEU A 28 6.99 -8.10 -0.77
CA LEU A 28 5.62 -8.39 -0.41
C LEU A 28 5.00 -7.24 0.41
N LEU A 29 5.80 -6.63 1.29
CA LEU A 29 5.39 -5.42 2.03
C LEU A 29 5.10 -4.24 1.09
N ASN A 30 5.91 -4.03 0.05
CA ASN A 30 5.66 -3.01 -0.96
C ASN A 30 4.38 -3.28 -1.76
N ILE A 31 4.07 -4.54 -2.06
CA ILE A 31 2.81 -4.94 -2.71
C ILE A 31 1.62 -4.64 -1.81
N VAL A 32 1.73 -4.89 -0.50
CA VAL A 32 0.66 -4.55 0.45
C VAL A 32 0.44 -3.04 0.54
N ASP A 33 1.51 -2.23 0.59
CA ASP A 33 1.39 -0.77 0.56
C ASP A 33 0.69 -0.29 -0.73
N MET A 34 1.06 -0.85 -1.87
CA MET A 34 0.42 -0.55 -3.16
C MET A 34 -1.06 -0.96 -3.17
N ALA A 35 -1.41 -2.13 -2.64
CA ALA A 35 -2.80 -2.59 -2.53
C ALA A 35 -3.63 -1.69 -1.60
N ILE A 36 -3.06 -1.16 -0.51
CA ILE A 36 -3.71 -0.17 0.35
C ILE A 36 -3.98 1.12 -0.45
N PHE A 37 -2.99 1.61 -1.20
CA PHE A 37 -3.16 2.79 -2.05
C PHE A 37 -4.23 2.58 -3.13
N ASP A 38 -4.18 1.44 -3.83
CA ASP A 38 -5.16 1.08 -4.85
C ASP A 38 -6.56 0.94 -4.25
N PHE A 39 -6.71 0.40 -3.03
CA PHE A 39 -8.00 0.33 -2.36
C PHE A 39 -8.55 1.71 -1.99
N LEU A 40 -7.71 2.60 -1.43
CA LEU A 40 -8.11 3.96 -1.09
C LEU A 40 -8.63 4.71 -2.34
N THR A 41 -7.93 4.58 -3.46
CA THR A 41 -8.35 5.20 -4.72
C THR A 41 -9.49 4.44 -5.42
N GLY A 42 -9.64 3.14 -5.16
CA GLY A 42 -10.59 2.26 -5.85
C GLY A 42 -10.08 1.77 -7.21
N ASN A 43 -8.76 1.66 -7.39
CA ASN A 43 -8.12 1.15 -8.60
C ASN A 43 -8.05 -0.39 -8.57
N MET A 44 -8.81 -1.06 -9.44
CA MET A 44 -8.78 -2.52 -9.56
C MET A 44 -7.85 -3.02 -10.66
N ASP A 45 -7.24 -2.12 -11.43
CA ASP A 45 -6.50 -2.46 -12.66
C ASP A 45 -5.02 -2.72 -12.41
N ARG A 46 -4.62 -3.04 -11.16
CA ARG A 46 -3.23 -3.36 -10.82
C ARG A 46 -2.90 -4.79 -11.24
N HIS A 47 -2.49 -4.95 -12.49
CA HIS A 47 -2.12 -6.24 -13.07
C HIS A 47 -0.61 -6.40 -13.30
N HIS A 48 0.14 -5.29 -13.22
CA HIS A 48 1.61 -5.27 -13.21
C HIS A 48 2.13 -4.24 -12.20
N TYR A 49 3.39 -4.38 -11.82
CA TYR A 49 4.17 -3.34 -11.13
C TYR A 49 5.49 -3.14 -11.86
N GLU A 50 6.00 -1.92 -11.80
CA GLU A 50 7.29 -1.55 -12.39
C GLU A 50 8.32 -1.21 -11.32
N MET A 51 9.59 -1.29 -11.70
CA MET A 51 10.72 -0.99 -10.82
C MET A 51 11.95 -0.51 -11.57
N PHE A 52 12.81 0.21 -10.87
CA PHE A 52 14.16 0.46 -11.33
C PHE A 52 15.04 -0.79 -11.17
N THR A 53 15.36 -1.44 -12.30
CA THR A 53 16.22 -2.64 -12.36
C THR A 53 17.59 -2.44 -11.73
N LYS A 54 18.12 -1.20 -11.73
CA LYS A 54 19.41 -0.85 -11.15
C LYS A 54 19.55 -1.23 -9.67
N PHE A 55 18.45 -1.29 -8.91
CA PHE A 55 18.47 -1.57 -7.48
C PHE A 55 18.08 -3.02 -7.14
N GLY A 56 17.79 -3.86 -8.14
CA GLY A 56 17.47 -5.27 -7.93
C GLY A 56 16.37 -5.51 -6.89
N ASP A 57 16.65 -6.36 -5.92
CA ASP A 57 15.71 -6.77 -4.86
C ASP A 57 15.43 -5.66 -3.83
N ASP A 58 16.35 -4.70 -3.70
CA ASP A 58 16.21 -3.53 -2.82
C ASP A 58 15.44 -2.38 -3.51
N GLY A 59 15.04 -2.56 -4.77
CA GLY A 59 14.20 -1.62 -5.51
C GLY A 59 12.81 -1.44 -4.90
N PHE A 60 12.23 -0.26 -5.09
CA PHE A 60 10.85 0.03 -4.72
C PHE A 60 9.92 -0.05 -5.93
N LEU A 61 8.63 -0.27 -5.66
CA LEU A 61 7.62 -0.34 -6.71
C LEU A 61 7.23 1.07 -7.18
N LEU A 62 7.17 1.26 -8.49
CA LEU A 62 6.68 2.49 -9.10
C LEU A 62 5.15 2.47 -9.13
N HIS A 63 4.53 3.44 -8.47
CA HIS A 63 3.07 3.58 -8.41
C HIS A 63 2.55 4.34 -9.65
N LEU A 64 2.54 3.67 -10.81
CA LEU A 64 2.07 4.22 -12.09
C LEU A 64 0.67 3.71 -12.47
N ASP A 65 0.11 4.20 -13.58
CA ASP A 65 -1.17 3.74 -14.16
C ASP A 65 -2.37 3.81 -13.20
N ASN A 66 -2.51 4.95 -12.53
CA ASN A 66 -3.55 5.18 -11.52
C ASN A 66 -4.86 5.76 -12.08
N ALA A 67 -4.97 5.93 -13.40
CA ALA A 67 -6.09 6.62 -14.04
C ALA A 67 -7.45 5.90 -13.88
N ARG A 68 -7.45 4.61 -13.53
CA ARG A 68 -8.67 3.84 -13.21
C ARG A 68 -9.08 3.92 -11.74
N GLY A 69 -8.37 4.70 -10.93
CA GLY A 69 -8.82 5.11 -9.60
C GLY A 69 -9.95 6.15 -9.66
N PHE A 70 -10.60 6.37 -8.53
CA PHE A 70 -11.66 7.38 -8.33
C PHE A 70 -12.84 7.28 -9.30
N GLY A 71 -13.15 6.08 -9.80
CA GLY A 71 -14.31 5.85 -10.68
C GLY A 71 -15.66 5.78 -9.95
N ARG A 72 -15.66 5.38 -8.67
CA ARG A 72 -16.87 5.27 -7.83
C ARG A 72 -16.56 5.67 -6.39
N HIS A 73 -17.26 6.68 -5.86
CA HIS A 73 -17.18 7.07 -4.45
C HIS A 73 -18.16 6.31 -3.55
N SER A 74 -19.23 5.75 -4.12
CA SER A 74 -20.33 5.09 -3.40
C SER A 74 -20.15 3.58 -3.24
N HIS A 75 -19.09 3.01 -3.81
CA HIS A 75 -18.75 1.59 -3.73
C HIS A 75 -17.29 1.46 -3.27
N ASP A 76 -17.05 0.52 -2.36
CA ASP A 76 -15.71 0.13 -1.92
C ASP A 76 -15.51 -1.31 -2.37
N GLU A 77 -14.37 -1.61 -2.98
CA GLU A 77 -14.09 -2.92 -3.54
C GLU A 77 -13.15 -3.70 -2.61
N PRO A 78 -13.66 -4.61 -1.76
CA PRO A 78 -12.85 -5.26 -0.74
C PRO A 78 -11.81 -6.21 -1.33
N SER A 79 -12.03 -6.71 -2.55
CA SER A 79 -11.09 -7.61 -3.23
C SER A 79 -9.72 -6.97 -3.48
N ILE A 80 -9.64 -5.64 -3.63
CA ILE A 80 -8.36 -4.91 -3.75
C ILE A 80 -7.50 -5.08 -2.48
N LEU A 81 -8.12 -5.21 -1.30
CA LEU A 81 -7.42 -5.47 -0.03
C LEU A 81 -7.08 -6.95 0.20
N ALA A 82 -7.25 -7.83 -0.79
CA ALA A 82 -6.88 -9.24 -0.66
C ALA A 82 -5.41 -9.43 -0.23
N PRO A 83 -4.40 -8.71 -0.77
CA PRO A 83 -3.03 -8.84 -0.30
C PRO A 83 -2.88 -8.52 1.19
N LEU A 84 -3.47 -7.43 1.70
CA LEU A 84 -3.43 -7.10 3.12
C LEU A 84 -4.16 -8.17 3.96
N SER A 85 -5.35 -8.58 3.53
CA SER A 85 -6.25 -9.43 4.32
C SER A 85 -5.80 -10.89 4.36
N GLN A 86 -5.15 -11.38 3.29
CA GLN A 86 -4.62 -12.74 3.22
C GLN A 86 -3.19 -12.81 3.76
N CYS A 87 -2.34 -11.86 3.37
CA CYS A 87 -0.96 -11.87 3.82
C CYS A 87 -0.77 -11.34 5.23
N CYS A 88 -1.72 -10.60 5.81
CA CYS A 88 -1.66 -10.07 7.17
C CYS A 88 -0.27 -9.56 7.59
N ILE A 89 0.38 -8.78 6.71
CA ILE A 89 1.62 -8.05 7.01
C ILE A 89 1.45 -6.60 6.60
N ILE A 90 2.08 -5.69 7.33
CA ILE A 90 2.11 -4.26 7.03
C ILE A 90 3.39 -3.64 7.58
N LYS A 91 3.92 -2.63 6.90
CA LYS A 91 5.03 -1.83 7.44
C LYS A 91 4.58 -1.01 8.64
N ARG A 92 5.41 -0.93 9.68
CA ARG A 92 5.19 -0.09 10.84
C ARG A 92 5.00 1.37 10.43
N THR A 93 5.85 1.89 9.53
CA THR A 93 5.73 3.29 9.12
C THR A 93 4.44 3.56 8.35
N THR A 94 3.94 2.62 7.55
CA THR A 94 2.63 2.72 6.88
C THR A 94 1.50 2.72 7.91
N LEU A 95 1.46 1.76 8.83
CA LEU A 95 0.41 1.67 9.84
C LEU A 95 0.29 2.95 10.68
N LEU A 96 1.41 3.48 11.16
CA LEU A 96 1.43 4.71 11.96
C LEU A 96 0.89 5.91 11.19
N ARG A 97 1.23 6.05 9.89
CA ARG A 97 0.70 7.13 9.05
C ARG A 97 -0.79 6.98 8.79
N LEU A 98 -1.27 5.75 8.55
CA LEU A 98 -2.71 5.48 8.38
C LEU A 98 -3.50 5.80 9.66
N GLN A 99 -2.95 5.47 10.83
CA GLN A 99 -3.55 5.83 12.11
C GLN A 99 -3.60 7.35 12.29
N LEU A 100 -2.50 8.06 12.03
CA LEU A 100 -2.45 9.52 12.08
C LEU A 100 -3.51 10.15 11.16
N LEU A 101 -3.61 9.69 9.91
CA LEU A 101 -4.56 10.21 8.93
C LEU A 101 -6.03 9.86 9.23
N ALA A 102 -6.27 9.02 10.23
CA ALA A 102 -7.60 8.70 10.74
C ALA A 102 -8.02 9.59 11.92
N GLU A 103 -7.09 10.36 12.49
CA GLU A 103 -7.39 11.30 13.59
C GLU A 103 -8.17 12.52 13.07
N PRO A 104 -9.09 13.09 13.87
CA PRO A 104 -9.91 14.23 13.47
C PRO A 104 -9.11 15.45 12.98
N GLU A 105 -7.92 15.68 13.53
CA GLU A 105 -7.06 16.82 13.21
C GLU A 105 -6.28 16.64 11.89
N TYR A 106 -6.16 15.40 11.39
CA TYR A 106 -5.34 15.05 10.24
C TYR A 106 -6.08 14.19 9.20
N ARG A 107 -7.42 14.25 9.20
CA ARG A 107 -8.26 13.42 8.33
C ARG A 107 -7.75 13.42 6.90
N LEU A 108 -7.65 12.22 6.32
CA LEU A 108 -7.15 12.02 4.96
C LEU A 108 -7.85 12.91 3.93
N SER A 109 -9.17 13.06 4.03
CA SER A 109 -9.94 13.96 3.15
C SER A 109 -9.44 15.41 3.19
N ASP A 110 -9.09 15.90 4.37
CA ASP A 110 -8.73 17.31 4.59
C ASP A 110 -7.31 17.58 4.10
N VAL A 111 -6.38 16.66 4.42
CA VAL A 111 -5.01 16.69 3.90
C VAL A 111 -5.00 16.60 2.37
N MET A 112 -5.83 15.73 1.78
CA MET A 112 -5.95 15.61 0.32
C MET A 112 -6.57 16.86 -0.31
N ARG A 113 -7.59 17.46 0.33
CA ARG A 113 -8.19 18.70 -0.14
C ARG A 113 -7.12 19.80 -0.21
N GLU A 114 -6.40 20.04 0.88
CA GLU A 114 -5.31 21.03 0.97
C GLU A 114 -4.26 20.79 -0.13
N SER A 115 -3.80 19.54 -0.28
CA SER A 115 -2.75 19.17 -1.24
C SER A 115 -3.18 19.40 -2.69
N LEU A 116 -4.46 19.23 -3.02
CA LEU A 116 -4.96 19.34 -4.40
C LEU A 116 -5.37 20.77 -4.78
N LEU A 117 -5.48 21.70 -3.82
CA LEU A 117 -5.91 23.08 -4.08
C LEU A 117 -4.91 23.89 -4.92
N GLN A 118 -3.63 23.51 -4.92
CA GLN A 118 -2.60 24.22 -5.69
C GLN A 118 -2.57 23.82 -7.17
N ASP A 119 -3.31 22.78 -7.56
CA ASP A 119 -3.39 22.36 -8.95
C ASP A 119 -4.33 23.29 -9.74
N PRO A 120 -3.92 23.84 -10.91
CA PRO A 120 -4.76 24.69 -11.74
C PRO A 120 -6.09 24.05 -12.19
N LEU A 121 -6.19 22.72 -12.18
CA LEU A 121 -7.40 21.98 -12.51
C LEU A 121 -8.33 21.80 -11.30
N ALA A 122 -8.05 22.44 -10.16
CA ALA A 122 -8.88 22.34 -8.98
C ALA A 122 -10.36 22.76 -9.27
N PRO A 123 -11.35 22.01 -8.74
CA PRO A 123 -11.19 20.82 -7.90
C PRO A 123 -10.85 19.55 -8.72
N ILE A 124 -9.79 18.85 -8.31
CA ILE A 124 -9.33 17.59 -8.94
C ILE A 124 -10.24 16.41 -8.56
N LEU A 125 -10.61 16.33 -7.27
CA LEU A 125 -11.51 15.31 -6.74
C LEU A 125 -12.79 15.97 -6.22
N THR A 126 -13.92 15.29 -6.42
CA THR A 126 -15.20 15.73 -5.88
C THR A 126 -15.29 15.42 -4.38
N GLU A 127 -16.09 16.22 -3.66
CA GLU A 127 -16.29 16.04 -2.21
C GLU A 127 -16.72 14.60 -1.83
N PRO A 128 -17.62 13.91 -2.56
CA PRO A 128 -17.93 12.51 -2.27
C PRO A 128 -16.72 11.56 -2.35
N HIS A 129 -15.76 11.80 -3.24
CA HIS A 129 -14.53 10.99 -3.32
C HIS A 129 -13.59 11.27 -2.14
N LEU A 130 -13.49 12.53 -1.71
CA LEU A 130 -12.73 12.88 -0.50
C LEU A 130 -13.30 12.19 0.74
N LEU A 131 -14.62 12.20 0.93
CA LEU A 131 -15.26 11.49 2.04
C LEU A 131 -15.14 9.96 1.92
N ALA A 132 -15.07 9.42 0.69
CA ALA A 132 -14.83 8.00 0.48
C ALA A 132 -13.43 7.57 0.93
N LEU A 133 -12.41 8.44 0.81
CA LEU A 133 -11.06 8.16 1.31
C LEU A 133 -11.05 7.88 2.82
N ASP A 134 -11.74 8.72 3.61
CA ASP A 134 -11.85 8.53 5.05
C ASP A 134 -12.55 7.21 5.40
N ARG A 135 -13.68 6.92 4.73
CA ARG A 135 -14.40 5.65 4.94
C ARG A 135 -13.52 4.45 4.62
N ARG A 136 -12.80 4.47 3.50
CA ARG A 136 -11.90 3.41 3.07
C ARG A 136 -10.71 3.26 4.02
N LEU A 137 -10.14 4.36 4.50
CA LEU A 137 -9.07 4.33 5.51
C LEU A 137 -9.50 3.57 6.77
N GLN A 138 -10.72 3.79 7.24
CA GLN A 138 -11.27 3.03 8.38
C GLN A 138 -11.39 1.53 8.08
N LEU A 139 -11.74 1.15 6.84
CA LEU A 139 -11.79 -0.25 6.41
C LEU A 139 -10.39 -0.88 6.37
N VAL A 140 -9.38 -0.14 5.92
CA VAL A 140 -7.97 -0.59 5.96
C VAL A 140 -7.54 -0.85 7.40
N LEU A 141 -7.75 0.11 8.31
CA LEU A 141 -7.39 -0.03 9.72
C LEU A 141 -8.14 -1.19 10.39
N LYS A 142 -9.41 -1.42 10.01
CA LYS A 142 -10.19 -2.57 10.48
C LYS A 142 -9.61 -3.90 9.99
N ALA A 143 -9.17 -3.98 8.73
CA ALA A 143 -8.50 -5.16 8.19
C ALA A 143 -7.18 -5.44 8.93
N VAL A 144 -6.36 -4.40 9.18
CA VAL A 144 -5.13 -4.53 9.98
C VAL A 144 -5.44 -5.02 11.39
N ARG A 145 -6.43 -4.43 12.07
CA ARG A 145 -6.83 -4.86 13.42
C ARG A 145 -7.23 -6.33 13.45
N LYS A 146 -8.04 -6.78 12.48
CA LYS A 146 -8.41 -8.20 12.35
C LYS A 146 -7.19 -9.10 12.22
N CYS A 147 -6.19 -8.71 11.42
CA CYS A 147 -4.94 -9.45 11.30
C CYS A 147 -4.17 -9.50 12.64
N ILE A 148 -4.05 -8.36 13.33
CA ILE A 148 -3.37 -8.27 14.64
C ILE A 148 -4.07 -9.14 15.68
N ASP A 149 -5.40 -9.08 15.75
CA ASP A 149 -6.19 -9.87 16.70
C ASP A 149 -6.04 -11.39 16.44
N THR A 150 -5.84 -11.78 15.17
CA THR A 150 -5.73 -13.20 14.76
C THR A 150 -4.31 -13.75 14.91
N HIS A 151 -3.29 -12.98 14.54
CA HIS A 151 -1.91 -13.48 14.42
C HIS A 151 -0.93 -12.87 15.42
N GLY A 152 -1.33 -11.81 16.13
CA GLY A 152 -0.49 -11.03 17.04
C GLY A 152 0.28 -9.92 16.32
N GLU A 153 0.41 -8.76 16.98
CA GLU A 153 1.03 -7.56 16.41
C GLU A 153 2.45 -7.81 15.89
N ALA A 154 3.27 -8.55 16.64
CA ALA A 154 4.66 -8.84 16.27
C ALA A 154 4.82 -9.61 14.95
N LYS A 155 3.80 -10.37 14.53
CA LYS A 155 3.81 -11.10 13.25
C LYS A 155 3.25 -10.27 12.09
N VAL A 156 2.38 -9.31 12.40
CA VAL A 156 1.66 -8.50 11.40
C VAL A 156 2.43 -7.22 11.07
N VAL A 157 3.02 -6.56 12.07
CA VAL A 157 3.65 -5.26 11.92
C VAL A 157 5.15 -5.42 11.75
N ALA A 158 5.61 -5.39 10.49
CA ALA A 158 7.02 -5.45 10.15
C ALA A 158 7.72 -4.15 10.51
N ASN A 159 8.87 -4.24 11.19
CA ASN A 159 9.67 -3.06 11.52
C ASN A 159 10.55 -2.66 10.33
N ASP A 160 10.20 -1.57 9.66
CA ASP A 160 10.87 -1.04 8.47
C ASP A 160 11.69 0.24 8.77
N THR A 161 11.91 0.55 10.05
CA THR A 161 12.65 1.74 10.49
C THR A 161 14.16 1.53 10.60
N THR A 162 14.62 0.28 10.56
CA THR A 162 16.05 -0.04 10.51
C THR A 162 16.54 0.08 9.06
N GLN A 163 17.34 1.11 8.77
CA GLN A 163 18.05 1.19 7.50
C GLN A 163 18.97 -0.03 7.35
N PRO A 164 19.07 -0.64 6.15
CA PRO A 164 20.24 -1.44 5.82
C PRO A 164 21.46 -0.56 6.05
N GLU A 165 22.47 -1.03 6.79
CA GLU A 165 23.76 -0.34 6.88
C GLU A 165 24.19 -0.01 5.45
N ALA A 166 24.32 1.29 5.15
CA ALA A 166 24.75 1.72 3.83
C ALA A 166 26.04 0.97 3.52
N ALA A 167 26.00 0.10 2.49
CA ALA A 167 27.20 -0.52 1.95
C ALA A 167 28.20 0.61 1.74
N ALA A 168 29.33 0.54 2.44
CA ALA A 168 30.35 1.57 2.47
C ALA A 168 30.58 2.05 1.04
N SER A 169 30.12 3.27 0.75
CA SER A 169 30.29 3.87 -0.56
C SER A 169 31.80 3.89 -0.83
N ASP A 170 32.22 3.09 -1.81
CA ASP A 170 33.53 3.20 -2.43
C ASP A 170 33.66 4.64 -2.93
N ARG A 171 34.24 5.49 -2.08
CA ARG A 171 34.72 6.81 -2.47
C ARG A 171 35.75 6.59 -3.55
N VAL A 172 35.32 6.73 -4.79
CA VAL A 172 36.20 7.00 -5.93
C VAL A 172 37.07 8.19 -5.53
N LYS A 173 38.32 7.91 -5.16
CA LYS A 173 39.34 8.95 -4.97
C LYS A 173 39.56 9.58 -6.34
N LEU A 174 39.03 10.78 -6.54
CA LEU A 174 39.47 11.64 -7.62
C LEU A 174 40.89 12.09 -7.27
N THR A 175 41.88 11.46 -7.89
CA THR A 175 43.27 11.92 -7.87
C THR A 175 43.38 13.17 -8.73
N THR A 176 43.67 14.30 -8.08
CA THR A 176 44.33 15.46 -8.69
C THR A 176 45.83 15.35 -8.49
#